data_AF-A0A534L5Y2-F1
#
_entry.id   AF-A0A534L5Y2-F1
#
_cell.length_a   1.000
_cell.length_b   1.000
_cell.length_c   1.000
_cell.angle_alpha   90.00
_cell.angle_beta   90.00
_cell.angle_gamma   90.00
#
_symmetry.space_group_name_H-M   'P 1'
#
loop_
_entity.id
_entity.type
_entity.pdbx_description
1 polymer ?
#
loop_
_entity_poly.entity_id
_entity_poly.type
_entity_poly.pdbx_seq_one_letter_code
_entity_poly.pdbx_strand_id
1 'polypeptide(L)'
;MTDLAVLAIGLGVIPLAAILLYSLRGFVLAHREAIWGFLAGVLAFLALGHAMAAVLVNKSLFGDTAIAIAVAFVGLAVGAGIAWSLLEGPFIRREPNRILWVAVAFLALHSLGDGLVLGRDFVGGVVPSVQVDGLTVGATVGHRFVEGCLVVVPAIWGAWKARPAFALLLVSLASVLAAYIPGAVFTAYGGSLRSLVQVAVPTFVAAIEASLGLLLLVHFFVE
;
A
#
# COMPACT_ATOMS: atom_id res chain seq x y z
N MET A 1 5.96 9.03 -20.85
CA MET A 1 7.25 8.33 -20.65
C MET A 1 7.89 8.65 -19.30
N THR A 2 7.47 9.71 -18.62
CA THR A 2 7.93 10.14 -17.29
C THR A 2 7.47 9.22 -16.14
N ASP A 3 6.27 8.62 -16.21
CA ASP A 3 5.71 7.81 -15.10
C ASP A 3 6.38 6.44 -14.94
N LEU A 4 6.82 5.83 -16.05
CA LEU A 4 7.55 4.55 -16.03
C LEU A 4 8.93 4.68 -15.39
N ALA A 5 9.59 5.83 -15.52
CA ALA A 5 10.87 6.10 -14.87
C ALA A 5 10.71 6.29 -13.35
N VAL A 6 9.64 6.95 -12.90
CA VAL A 6 9.30 7.08 -11.47
C VAL A 6 8.94 5.73 -10.86
N LEU A 7 8.18 4.89 -11.57
CA LEU A 7 7.94 3.50 -11.20
C LEU A 7 9.25 2.71 -11.09
N ALA A 8 10.13 2.79 -12.10
CA ALA A 8 11.39 2.06 -12.09
C ALA A 8 12.32 2.50 -10.95
N ILE A 9 12.40 3.81 -10.68
CA ILE A 9 13.17 4.35 -9.55
C ILE A 9 12.55 3.91 -8.23
N GLY A 10 11.22 4.04 -8.08
CA GLY A 10 10.50 3.65 -6.87
C GLY A 10 10.65 2.17 -6.53
N LEU A 11 10.50 1.29 -7.53
CA LEU A 11 10.71 -0.15 -7.38
C LEU A 11 12.16 -0.51 -7.04
N GLY A 12 13.13 0.29 -7.49
CA GLY A 12 14.53 0.14 -7.13
C GLY A 12 14.84 0.54 -5.68
N VAL A 13 14.02 1.40 -5.06
CA VAL A 13 14.26 1.94 -3.72
C VAL A 13 13.72 1.05 -2.60
N ILE A 14 12.58 0.40 -2.81
CA ILE A 14 12.02 -0.56 -1.84
C ILE A 14 13.06 -1.62 -1.40
N PRO A 15 13.77 -2.31 -2.31
CA PRO A 15 14.81 -3.27 -1.92
C PRO A 15 16.03 -2.63 -1.22
N LEU A 16 16.29 -1.33 -1.39
CA LEU A 16 17.35 -0.63 -0.63
C LEU A 16 17.01 -0.58 0.87
N ALA A 17 15.73 -0.52 1.24
CA ALA A 17 15.32 -0.57 2.65
C ALA A 17 15.80 -1.88 3.31
N ALA A 18 15.67 -3.02 2.63
CA ALA A 18 16.19 -4.29 3.13
C ALA A 18 17.71 -4.26 3.29
N ILE A 19 18.44 -3.77 2.28
CA ILE A 19 19.91 -3.73 2.32
C ILE A 19 20.41 -2.86 3.49
N LEU A 20 19.85 -1.66 3.64
CA LEU A 20 20.28 -0.71 4.66
C LEU A 20 19.90 -1.18 6.08
N LEU A 21 18.65 -1.59 6.29
CA LEU A 21 18.18 -1.97 7.63
C LEU A 21 18.80 -3.28 8.13
N TYR A 22 19.08 -4.26 7.25
CA TYR A 22 19.79 -5.47 7.66
C TYR A 22 21.27 -5.21 7.99
N SER A 23 21.93 -4.26 7.31
CA SER A 23 23.27 -3.81 7.69
C SER A 23 23.29 -3.11 9.05
N LEU A 24 22.18 -2.51 9.46
CA LEU A 24 21.99 -1.82 10.75
C LEU A 24 21.12 -2.62 11.73
N ARG A 25 21.03 -3.95 11.56
CA ARG A 25 20.13 -4.82 12.35
C ARG A 25 20.24 -4.60 13.86
N GLY A 26 21.46 -4.45 14.38
CA GLY A 26 21.69 -4.22 15.81
C GLY A 26 21.04 -2.92 16.30
N PHE A 27 21.13 -1.85 15.51
CA PHE A 27 20.47 -0.58 15.80
C PHE A 27 18.95 -0.72 15.76
N VAL A 28 18.41 -1.42 14.75
CA VAL A 28 16.96 -1.65 14.61
C VAL A 28 16.37 -2.38 15.81
N LEU A 29 17.09 -3.38 16.32
CA LEU A 29 16.67 -4.12 17.51
C LEU A 29 16.80 -3.27 18.79
N ALA A 30 17.84 -2.45 18.89
CA ALA A 30 18.07 -1.59 20.05
C ALA A 30 17.05 -0.43 20.17
N HIS A 31 16.44 0.00 19.07
CA HIS A 31 15.50 1.14 19.03
C HIS A 31 14.11 0.73 18.54
N ARG A 32 13.66 -0.50 18.88
CA ARG A 32 12.39 -1.09 18.43
C ARG A 32 11.21 -0.12 18.58
N GLU A 33 11.01 0.42 19.77
CA GLU A 33 9.87 1.29 20.09
C GLU A 33 9.90 2.61 19.31
N ALA A 34 11.06 3.27 19.24
CA ALA A 34 11.20 4.54 18.52
C ALA A 34 11.00 4.37 17.00
N ILE A 35 11.60 3.33 16.42
CA ILE A 35 11.43 3.01 15.00
C ILE A 35 9.97 2.69 14.70
N TRP A 36 9.30 1.94 15.58
CA TRP A 36 7.89 1.66 15.36
C TRP A 36 7.00 2.87 15.57
N GLY A 37 7.27 3.74 16.56
CA GLY A 37 6.54 4.99 16.73
C GLY A 37 6.59 5.85 15.46
N PHE A 38 7.75 5.90 14.81
CA PHE A 38 7.89 6.51 13.48
C PHE A 38 7.04 5.79 12.42
N LEU A 39 7.14 4.46 12.32
CA LEU A 39 6.37 3.67 11.35
C LEU A 39 4.85 3.70 11.60
N ALA A 40 4.41 3.87 12.84
CA ALA A 40 3.02 4.06 13.22
C ALA A 40 2.51 5.41 12.70
N GLY A 41 3.32 6.48 12.79
CA GLY A 41 3.01 7.77 12.17
C GLY A 41 2.89 7.67 10.64
N VAL A 42 3.77 6.88 10.01
CA VAL A 42 3.71 6.57 8.58
C VAL A 42 2.42 5.81 8.25
N LEU A 43 2.08 4.76 8.98
CA LEU A 43 0.85 3.98 8.76
C LEU A 43 -0.40 4.84 8.95
N ALA A 44 -0.43 5.71 9.96
CA ALA A 44 -1.51 6.65 10.14
C ALA A 44 -1.65 7.59 8.93
N PHE A 45 -0.53 8.08 8.40
CA PHE A 45 -0.55 8.91 7.19
C PHE A 45 -1.02 8.12 5.95
N LEU A 46 -0.43 6.97 5.66
CA LEU A 46 -0.74 6.18 4.45
C LEU A 46 -2.16 5.60 4.51
N ALA A 47 -2.50 4.89 5.59
CA ALA A 47 -3.77 4.18 5.68
C ALA A 47 -4.95 5.13 5.99
N LEU A 48 -4.78 6.07 6.91
CA LEU A 48 -5.89 6.92 7.36
C LEU A 48 -5.94 8.26 6.64
N GLY A 49 -4.79 8.87 6.38
CA GLY A 49 -4.74 10.12 5.61
C GLY A 49 -4.96 9.86 4.13
N HIS A 50 -4.05 9.12 3.52
CA HIS A 50 -3.96 8.94 2.08
C HIS A 50 -5.06 8.03 1.53
N ALA A 51 -5.23 6.81 2.06
CA ALA A 51 -6.24 5.89 1.53
C ALA A 51 -7.67 6.37 1.76
N MET A 52 -7.99 6.94 2.94
CA MET A 52 -9.33 7.52 3.15
C MET A 52 -9.56 8.79 2.33
N ALA A 53 -8.53 9.61 2.08
CA ALA A 53 -8.67 10.72 1.14
C ALA A 53 -9.05 10.20 -0.25
N ALA A 54 -8.43 9.11 -0.73
CA ALA A 54 -8.81 8.49 -2.00
C ALA A 54 -10.27 8.00 -2.01
N VAL A 55 -10.74 7.38 -0.91
CA VAL A 55 -12.15 6.99 -0.75
C VAL A 55 -13.09 8.19 -0.84
N LEU A 56 -12.77 9.28 -0.13
CA LEU A 56 -13.60 10.49 -0.09
C LEU A 56 -13.61 11.25 -1.41
N VAL A 57 -12.46 11.37 -2.08
CA VAL A 57 -12.36 11.97 -3.41
C VAL A 57 -13.18 11.15 -4.40
N ASN A 58 -12.99 9.83 -4.44
CA ASN A 58 -13.70 8.98 -5.38
C ASN A 58 -15.21 8.94 -5.09
N LYS A 59 -15.67 9.04 -3.84
CA LYS A 59 -17.10 9.16 -3.50
C LYS A 59 -17.79 10.24 -4.32
N SER A 60 -17.15 11.39 -4.51
CA SER A 60 -17.72 12.50 -5.29
C SER A 60 -17.91 12.17 -6.78
N LEU A 61 -17.21 11.14 -7.29
CA LEU A 61 -17.20 10.72 -8.68
C LEU A 61 -18.18 9.56 -8.99
N PHE A 62 -18.80 8.95 -7.99
CA PHE A 62 -19.71 7.80 -8.18
C PHE A 62 -21.07 8.16 -8.79
N GLY A 63 -21.50 9.42 -8.72
CA GLY A 63 -22.86 9.85 -9.13
C GLY A 63 -23.99 9.34 -8.22
N ASP A 64 -23.84 8.18 -7.58
CA ASP A 64 -24.73 7.59 -6.59
C ASP A 64 -24.02 7.44 -5.23
N THR A 65 -24.53 8.15 -4.22
CA THR A 65 -23.96 8.15 -2.87
C THR A 65 -24.15 6.81 -2.15
N ALA A 66 -25.26 6.11 -2.36
CA ALA A 66 -25.53 4.84 -1.69
C ALA A 66 -24.56 3.75 -2.18
N ILE A 67 -24.31 3.70 -3.49
CA ILE A 67 -23.33 2.77 -4.07
C ILE A 67 -21.92 3.08 -3.57
N ALA A 68 -21.53 4.37 -3.53
CA ALA A 68 -20.21 4.77 -3.02
C ALA A 68 -19.99 4.32 -1.57
N ILE A 69 -20.99 4.50 -0.70
CA ILE A 69 -20.96 4.06 0.69
C ILE A 69 -20.86 2.55 0.77
N ALA A 70 -21.67 1.82 0.00
CA ALA A 70 -21.64 0.35 -0.01
C ALA A 70 -20.27 -0.18 -0.43
N VAL A 71 -19.68 0.35 -1.49
CA VAL A 71 -18.34 -0.04 -1.97
C VAL A 71 -17.27 0.23 -0.90
N ALA A 72 -17.27 1.41 -0.30
CA ALA A 72 -16.32 1.75 0.76
C ALA A 72 -16.51 0.86 2.00
N PHE A 73 -17.76 0.64 2.43
CA PHE A 73 -18.06 -0.19 3.59
C PHE A 73 -17.65 -1.65 3.40
N VAL A 74 -17.94 -2.24 2.24
CA VAL A 74 -17.52 -3.61 1.93
C VAL A 74 -16.00 -3.69 1.89
N GLY A 75 -15.31 -2.68 1.33
CA GLY A 75 -13.84 -2.61 1.37
C GLY A 75 -13.29 -2.59 2.79
N LEU A 76 -13.83 -1.72 3.66
CA LEU A 76 -13.44 -1.66 5.07
C LEU A 76 -13.68 -3.00 5.79
N ALA A 77 -14.81 -3.65 5.54
CA ALA A 77 -15.12 -4.95 6.15
C ALA A 77 -14.16 -6.06 5.68
N VAL A 78 -13.83 -6.07 4.38
CA VAL A 78 -12.87 -7.03 3.81
C VAL A 78 -11.47 -6.82 4.37
N GLY A 79 -10.98 -5.58 4.40
CA GLY A 79 -9.65 -5.29 4.97
C GLY A 79 -9.57 -5.60 6.47
N ALA A 80 -10.65 -5.32 7.22
CA ALA A 80 -10.75 -5.73 8.62
C ALA A 80 -10.70 -7.25 8.79
N GLY A 81 -11.43 -8.00 7.94
CA GLY A 81 -11.41 -9.47 7.96
C GLY A 81 -10.05 -10.07 7.63
N ILE A 82 -9.33 -9.49 6.66
CA ILE A 82 -7.96 -9.91 6.31
C ILE A 82 -7.01 -9.65 7.49
N ALA A 83 -7.01 -8.43 8.03
CA ALA A 83 -6.15 -8.07 9.15
C ALA A 83 -6.43 -8.94 10.39
N TRP A 84 -7.70 -9.12 10.75
CA TRP A 84 -8.11 -10.02 11.83
C TRP A 84 -7.59 -11.44 11.61
N SER A 85 -7.72 -11.98 10.41
CA SER A 85 -7.25 -13.33 10.09
C SER A 85 -5.73 -13.49 10.22
N LEU A 86 -4.96 -12.42 9.95
CA LEU A 86 -3.50 -12.44 10.04
C LEU A 86 -2.98 -12.15 11.45
N LEU A 87 -3.66 -11.26 12.20
CA LEU A 87 -3.30 -10.87 13.56
C LEU A 87 -3.80 -11.89 14.59
N GLU A 88 -5.09 -12.19 14.57
CA GLU A 88 -5.75 -13.00 15.61
C GLU A 88 -5.97 -14.45 15.18
N GLY A 89 -5.85 -14.74 13.88
CA GLY A 89 -6.05 -16.08 13.37
C GLY A 89 -5.01 -17.10 13.86
N PRO A 90 -5.33 -18.40 13.82
CA PRO A 90 -4.46 -19.47 14.30
C PRO A 90 -3.24 -19.73 13.40
N PHE A 91 -3.13 -19.00 12.28
CA PHE A 91 -2.19 -19.29 11.19
C PHE A 91 -0.76 -18.87 11.51
N ILE A 92 -0.58 -17.80 12.29
CA ILE A 92 0.74 -17.22 12.60
C ILE A 92 0.90 -17.13 14.11
N ARG A 93 1.90 -17.85 14.65
CA ARG A 93 2.04 -18.04 16.10
C ARG A 93 2.81 -16.95 16.84
N ARG A 94 3.66 -16.18 16.15
CA ARG A 94 4.54 -15.19 16.78
C ARG A 94 4.09 -13.78 16.39
N GLU A 95 3.94 -12.91 17.38
CA GLU A 95 3.54 -11.50 17.22
C GLU A 95 4.33 -10.76 16.13
N PRO A 96 5.69 -10.79 16.09
CA PRO A 96 6.42 -10.10 15.02
C PRO A 96 6.11 -10.63 13.62
N ASN A 97 5.76 -11.91 13.50
CA ASN A 97 5.37 -12.50 12.22
C ASN A 97 3.95 -12.11 11.82
N ARG A 98 3.04 -11.93 12.78
CA ARG A 98 1.67 -11.44 12.52
C ARG A 98 1.72 -10.03 11.94
N ILE A 99 2.46 -9.14 12.62
CA ILE A 99 2.73 -7.78 12.17
C ILE A 99 3.38 -7.78 10.78
N LEU A 100 4.40 -8.62 10.57
CA LEU A 100 5.07 -8.76 9.27
C LEU A 100 4.07 -9.10 8.16
N TRP A 101 3.23 -10.11 8.35
CA TRP A 101 2.32 -10.56 7.30
C TRP A 101 1.22 -9.53 6.99
N VAL A 102 0.74 -8.80 8.00
CA VAL A 102 -0.16 -7.67 7.77
C VAL A 102 0.56 -6.54 7.03
N ALA A 103 1.80 -6.21 7.41
CA ALA A 103 2.60 -5.20 6.71
C ALA A 103 2.87 -5.57 5.24
N VAL A 104 3.10 -6.86 4.95
CA VAL A 104 3.24 -7.36 3.58
C VAL A 104 1.92 -7.24 2.81
N ALA A 105 0.80 -7.61 3.43
CA ALA A 105 -0.52 -7.46 2.81
C ALA A 105 -0.86 -5.98 2.55
N PHE A 106 -0.53 -5.10 3.51
CA PHE A 106 -0.63 -3.65 3.38
C PHE A 106 0.19 -3.15 2.19
N LEU A 107 1.47 -3.49 2.13
CA LEU A 107 2.36 -3.06 1.05
C LEU A 107 1.87 -3.53 -0.32
N ALA A 108 1.44 -4.79 -0.42
CA ALA A 108 0.91 -5.36 -1.66
C ALA A 108 -0.31 -4.59 -2.15
N LEU A 109 -1.24 -4.29 -1.23
CA LEU A 109 -2.48 -3.61 -1.54
C LEU A 109 -2.26 -2.13 -1.87
N HIS A 110 -1.41 -1.45 -1.10
CA HIS A 110 -1.04 -0.06 -1.35
C HIS A 110 -0.35 0.06 -2.71
N SER A 111 0.58 -0.86 -3.03
CA SER A 111 1.23 -0.91 -4.34
C SER A 111 0.22 -1.16 -5.48
N LEU A 112 -0.78 -2.01 -5.26
CA LEU A 112 -1.86 -2.22 -6.21
C LEU A 112 -2.69 -0.94 -6.41
N GLY A 113 -3.01 -0.22 -5.33
CA GLY A 113 -3.67 1.09 -5.37
C GLY A 113 -2.90 2.11 -6.21
N ASP A 114 -1.60 2.25 -5.96
CA ASP A 114 -0.70 3.11 -6.74
C ASP A 114 -0.70 2.73 -8.22
N GLY A 115 -0.60 1.44 -8.52
CA GLY A 115 -0.66 0.95 -9.89
C GLY A 115 -1.97 1.34 -10.57
N LEU A 116 -3.11 1.14 -9.91
CA LEU A 116 -4.42 1.55 -10.44
C LEU A 116 -4.49 3.05 -10.73
N VAL A 117 -3.92 3.90 -9.85
CA VAL A 117 -3.86 5.35 -10.06
C VAL A 117 -3.03 5.68 -11.30
N LEU A 118 -1.83 5.11 -11.41
CA LEU A 118 -0.94 5.31 -12.57
C LEU A 118 -1.58 4.80 -13.87
N GLY A 119 -2.32 3.71 -13.81
CA GLY A 119 -3.02 3.14 -14.96
C GLY A 119 -4.17 3.99 -15.49
N ARG A 120 -4.70 4.95 -14.72
CA ARG A 120 -5.79 5.84 -15.17
C ARG A 120 -5.38 6.65 -16.40
N ASP A 121 -4.10 6.96 -16.54
CA ASP A 121 -3.55 7.73 -17.64
C ASP A 121 -3.64 6.97 -18.99
N PHE A 122 -3.72 5.63 -18.97
CA PHE A 122 -3.91 4.82 -20.18
C PHE A 122 -5.33 4.94 -20.78
N VAL A 123 -6.30 5.48 -20.04
CA VAL A 123 -7.71 5.51 -20.44
C VAL A 123 -8.13 6.88 -21.01
N GLY A 124 -7.23 7.89 -20.98
CA GLY A 124 -7.47 9.22 -21.54
C GLY A 124 -8.45 10.09 -20.74
N GLY A 125 -8.31 11.41 -20.86
CA GLY A 125 -9.22 12.40 -20.23
C GLY A 125 -8.93 12.73 -18.77
N VAL A 126 -7.74 12.37 -18.26
CA VAL A 126 -7.22 12.80 -16.96
C VAL A 126 -5.84 13.40 -17.21
N VAL A 127 -5.58 14.61 -16.68
CA VAL A 127 -4.22 15.18 -16.68
C VAL A 127 -3.35 14.26 -15.84
N PRO A 128 -2.11 13.92 -16.24
CA PRO A 128 -1.22 13.11 -15.42
C PRO A 128 -1.20 13.70 -14.01
N SER A 129 -1.57 12.88 -13.02
CA SER A 129 -1.82 13.34 -11.66
C SER A 129 -0.55 13.84 -10.95
N VAL A 130 0.63 13.55 -11.53
CA VAL A 130 1.92 13.78 -10.92
C VAL A 130 2.86 14.44 -11.94
N GLN A 131 3.30 15.68 -11.67
CA GLN A 131 4.37 16.30 -12.45
C GLN A 131 5.72 15.70 -12.03
N VAL A 132 6.53 15.27 -13.00
CA VAL A 132 7.85 14.72 -12.70
C VAL A 132 8.86 15.86 -12.56
N ASP A 133 9.01 16.32 -11.32
CA ASP A 133 10.05 17.23 -10.88
C ASP A 133 10.94 16.59 -9.80
N GLY A 134 12.03 17.27 -9.43
CA GLY A 134 12.98 16.75 -8.44
C GLY A 134 12.35 16.55 -7.05
N LEU A 135 11.38 17.38 -6.67
CA LEU A 135 10.66 17.27 -5.41
C LEU A 135 9.80 16.01 -5.38
N THR A 136 9.05 15.76 -6.44
CA THR A 136 8.13 14.64 -6.58
C THR A 136 8.87 13.31 -6.67
N VAL A 137 9.98 13.28 -7.41
CA VAL A 137 10.87 12.11 -7.45
C VAL A 137 11.47 11.86 -6.06
N GLY A 138 11.97 12.89 -5.38
CA GLY A 138 12.50 12.77 -4.02
C GLY A 138 11.46 12.28 -3.01
N ALA A 139 10.25 12.83 -3.07
CA ALA A 139 9.12 12.41 -2.23
C ALA A 139 8.75 10.94 -2.50
N THR A 140 8.73 10.52 -3.77
CA THR A 140 8.45 9.13 -4.14
C THR A 140 9.53 8.19 -3.63
N VAL A 141 10.81 8.55 -3.76
CA VAL A 141 11.93 7.76 -3.22
C VAL A 141 11.79 7.61 -1.70
N GLY A 142 11.54 8.70 -0.97
CA GLY A 142 11.33 8.66 0.47
C GLY A 142 10.13 7.79 0.87
N HIS A 143 9.01 7.96 0.19
CA HIS A 143 7.79 7.17 0.37
C HIS A 143 8.05 5.68 0.18
N ARG A 144 8.67 5.27 -0.93
CA ARG A 144 9.00 3.87 -1.24
C ARG A 144 10.01 3.25 -0.28
N PHE A 145 10.97 4.03 0.20
CA PHE A 145 11.90 3.57 1.21
C PHE A 145 11.15 3.22 2.51
N VAL A 146 10.29 4.13 2.96
CA VAL A 146 9.50 3.99 4.18
C VAL A 146 8.52 2.82 4.09
N GLU A 147 7.88 2.61 2.95
CA GLU A 147 7.09 1.40 2.66
C GLU A 147 7.90 0.11 2.85
N GLY A 148 9.13 0.07 2.33
CA GLY A 148 10.02 -1.06 2.54
C GLY A 148 10.36 -1.27 4.02
N CYS A 149 10.52 -0.19 4.79
CA CYS A 149 10.74 -0.27 6.23
C CYS A 149 9.58 -0.93 6.97
N LEU A 150 8.32 -0.71 6.57
CA LEU A 150 7.15 -1.33 7.18
C LEU A 150 7.21 -2.87 7.16
N VAL A 151 7.85 -3.46 6.15
CA VAL A 151 8.02 -4.91 6.03
C VAL A 151 9.32 -5.37 6.68
N VAL A 152 10.42 -4.67 6.44
CA VAL A 152 11.75 -5.12 6.87
C VAL A 152 11.93 -5.04 8.38
N VAL A 153 11.38 -4.01 9.04
CA VAL A 153 11.52 -3.84 10.49
C VAL A 153 10.85 -4.99 11.26
N PRO A 154 9.57 -5.35 11.00
CA PRO A 154 8.97 -6.55 11.60
C PRO A 154 9.69 -7.85 11.24
N ALA A 155 10.23 -7.97 10.03
CA ALA A 155 11.02 -9.14 9.64
C ALA A 155 12.28 -9.29 10.50
N ILE A 156 12.98 -8.19 10.78
CA ILE A 156 14.15 -8.16 11.68
C ILE A 156 13.76 -8.60 13.10
N TRP A 157 12.62 -8.12 13.62
CA TRP A 157 12.11 -8.49 14.94
C TRP A 157 11.67 -9.95 15.01
N GLY A 158 11.07 -10.47 13.94
CA GLY A 158 10.74 -11.89 13.77
C GLY A 158 11.97 -12.78 13.54
N ALA A 159 13.18 -12.22 13.61
CA ALA A 159 14.45 -12.89 13.37
C ALA A 159 14.58 -13.53 11.98
N TRP A 160 13.91 -12.96 10.97
CA TRP A 160 14.04 -13.39 9.58
C TRP A 160 15.44 -13.05 9.06
N LYS A 161 15.95 -13.93 8.20
CA LYS A 161 17.17 -13.65 7.43
C LYS A 161 16.88 -12.60 6.34
N ALA A 162 17.90 -11.88 5.91
CA ALA A 162 17.77 -10.84 4.89
C ALA A 162 17.15 -11.35 3.57
N ARG A 163 17.59 -12.52 3.08
CA ARG A 163 17.12 -13.10 1.81
C ARG A 163 15.58 -13.28 1.74
N PRO A 164 14.94 -13.99 2.67
CA PRO A 164 13.49 -14.13 2.63
C PRO A 164 12.75 -12.81 2.89
N ALA A 165 13.26 -11.93 3.76
CA ALA A 165 12.66 -10.61 3.96
C ALA A 165 12.72 -9.74 2.69
N PHE A 166 13.81 -9.82 1.93
CA PHE A 166 13.94 -9.19 0.62
C PHE A 166 12.91 -9.72 -0.38
N ALA A 167 12.68 -11.04 -0.39
CA ALA A 167 11.67 -11.63 -1.27
C ALA A 167 10.25 -11.14 -0.98
N LEU A 168 9.93 -10.83 0.29
CA LEU A 168 8.63 -10.24 0.66
C LEU A 168 8.41 -8.86 0.03
N LEU A 169 9.46 -8.10 -0.24
CA LEU A 169 9.34 -6.78 -0.88
C LEU A 169 8.91 -6.85 -2.35
N LEU A 170 9.00 -8.03 -2.98
CA LEU A 170 8.54 -8.23 -4.37
C LEU A 170 7.04 -8.06 -4.53
N VAL A 171 6.25 -8.09 -3.45
CA VAL A 171 4.82 -7.78 -3.51
C VAL A 171 4.56 -6.35 -4.01
N SER A 172 5.53 -5.45 -3.90
CA SER A 172 5.44 -4.10 -4.45
C SER A 172 5.37 -4.04 -5.98
N LEU A 173 5.79 -5.11 -6.66
CA LEU A 173 5.63 -5.25 -8.11
C LEU A 173 4.16 -5.38 -8.54
N ALA A 174 3.23 -5.55 -7.59
CA ALA A 174 1.79 -5.46 -7.84
C ALA A 174 1.41 -4.13 -8.51
N SER A 175 2.15 -3.04 -8.23
CA SER A 175 1.96 -1.74 -8.90
C SER A 175 2.11 -1.80 -10.42
N VAL A 176 3.11 -2.53 -10.91
CA VAL A 176 3.36 -2.69 -12.35
C VAL A 176 2.20 -3.40 -13.01
N LEU A 177 1.77 -4.54 -12.44
CA LEU A 177 0.66 -5.31 -12.99
C LEU A 177 -0.66 -4.52 -12.93
N ALA A 178 -0.91 -3.84 -11.81
CA ALA A 178 -2.13 -3.07 -11.59
C ALA A 178 -2.23 -1.86 -12.54
N ALA A 179 -1.11 -1.26 -12.93
CA ALA A 179 -1.10 -0.15 -13.90
C ALA A 179 -1.69 -0.53 -15.26
N TYR A 180 -1.61 -1.79 -15.68
CA TYR A 180 -2.20 -2.23 -16.95
C TYR A 180 -3.70 -2.54 -16.86
N ILE A 181 -4.25 -2.73 -15.65
CA ILE A 181 -5.65 -3.14 -15.46
C ILE A 181 -6.62 -2.10 -16.05
N PRO A 182 -6.51 -0.78 -15.75
CA PRO A 182 -7.47 0.19 -16.29
C PRO A 182 -7.49 0.21 -17.82
N GLY A 183 -6.32 0.18 -18.47
CA GLY A 183 -6.20 0.15 -19.94
C GLY A 183 -6.76 -1.13 -20.56
N ALA A 184 -6.49 -2.29 -19.96
CA ALA A 184 -7.00 -3.58 -20.43
C ALA A 184 -8.53 -3.64 -20.35
N VAL A 185 -9.12 -3.21 -19.23
CA VAL A 185 -10.58 -3.21 -19.07
C VAL A 185 -11.24 -2.20 -20.00
N PHE A 186 -10.65 -1.01 -20.15
CA PHE A 186 -11.16 -0.01 -21.11
C PHE A 186 -11.15 -0.54 -22.54
N THR A 187 -10.09 -1.23 -22.95
CA THR A 187 -9.98 -1.83 -24.28
C THR A 187 -11.02 -2.94 -24.50
N ALA A 188 -11.25 -3.78 -23.49
CA ALA A 188 -12.15 -4.92 -23.60
C ALA A 188 -13.65 -4.54 -23.57
N TYR A 189 -14.01 -3.48 -22.85
CA TYR A 189 -15.42 -3.16 -22.58
C TYR A 189 -15.86 -1.72 -22.92
N GLY A 190 -14.94 -0.87 -23.38
CA GLY A 190 -15.22 0.51 -23.75
C GLY A 190 -15.59 1.42 -22.57
N GLY A 191 -16.24 2.55 -22.88
CA GLY A 191 -16.54 3.61 -21.89
C GLY A 191 -17.63 3.29 -20.87
N SER A 192 -18.42 2.23 -21.06
CA SER A 192 -19.55 1.87 -20.17
C SER A 192 -19.10 1.38 -18.79
N LEU A 193 -17.91 0.78 -18.70
CA LEU A 193 -17.30 0.32 -17.44
C LEU A 193 -16.32 1.33 -16.81
N ARG A 194 -16.23 2.54 -17.38
CA ARG A 194 -15.32 3.58 -16.92
C ARG A 194 -15.51 3.93 -15.44
N SER A 195 -16.75 4.05 -14.98
CA SER A 195 -17.05 4.39 -13.57
C SER A 195 -16.65 3.26 -12.60
N LEU A 196 -16.84 1.99 -12.99
CA LEU A 196 -16.46 0.85 -12.16
C LEU A 196 -14.93 0.79 -11.95
N VAL A 197 -14.16 0.93 -13.02
CA VAL A 197 -12.70 0.73 -12.96
C VAL A 197 -11.93 1.98 -12.51
N GLN A 198 -12.41 3.17 -12.87
CA GLN A 198 -11.74 4.40 -12.44
C GLN A 198 -12.14 4.85 -11.04
N VAL A 199 -13.31 4.43 -10.53
CA VAL A 199 -13.85 4.95 -9.27
C VAL A 199 -14.12 3.82 -8.28
N ALA A 200 -14.90 2.80 -8.66
CA ALA A 200 -15.31 1.78 -7.70
C ALA A 200 -14.17 0.88 -7.22
N VAL A 201 -13.36 0.33 -8.13
CA VAL A 201 -12.23 -0.54 -7.77
C VAL A 201 -11.18 0.21 -6.93
N PRO A 202 -10.71 1.42 -7.30
CA PRO A 202 -9.78 2.17 -6.46
C PRO A 202 -10.36 2.52 -5.09
N THR A 203 -11.67 2.85 -5.00
CA THR A 203 -12.33 3.12 -3.72
C THR A 203 -12.38 1.88 -2.83
N PHE A 204 -12.71 0.74 -3.42
CA PHE A 204 -12.75 -0.53 -2.72
C PHE A 204 -11.36 -0.91 -2.17
N VAL A 205 -10.33 -0.83 -3.02
CA VAL A 205 -8.93 -1.11 -2.64
C VAL A 205 -8.45 -0.17 -1.54
N ALA A 206 -8.69 1.14 -1.69
CA ALA A 206 -8.30 2.13 -0.68
C ALA A 206 -9.03 1.92 0.66
N ALA A 207 -10.29 1.46 0.64
CA ALA A 207 -11.02 1.12 1.85
C ALA A 207 -10.48 -0.15 2.54
N ILE A 208 -10.08 -1.17 1.78
CA ILE A 208 -9.37 -2.34 2.34
C ILE A 208 -8.06 -1.88 2.97
N GLU A 209 -7.31 -1.02 2.29
CA GLU A 209 -6.03 -0.49 2.78
C GLU A 209 -6.19 0.28 4.09
N ALA A 210 -7.19 1.16 4.17
CA ALA A 210 -7.46 1.96 5.35
C ALA A 210 -7.76 1.09 6.58
N SER A 211 -8.63 0.09 6.44
CA SER A 211 -8.99 -0.80 7.56
C SER A 211 -7.84 -1.72 7.96
N LEU A 212 -7.08 -2.24 6.99
CA LEU A 212 -5.93 -3.10 7.26
C LEU A 212 -4.80 -2.33 7.96
N GLY A 213 -4.50 -1.12 7.49
CA GLY A 213 -3.51 -0.24 8.11
C GLY A 213 -3.96 0.28 9.48
N LEU A 214 -5.26 0.55 9.68
CA LEU A 214 -5.81 0.92 10.99
C LEU A 214 -5.61 -0.21 12.00
N LEU A 215 -5.93 -1.45 11.64
CA LEU A 215 -5.78 -2.57 12.57
C LEU A 215 -4.31 -2.90 12.84
N LEU A 216 -3.43 -2.75 11.85
CA LEU A 216 -1.98 -2.83 12.05
C LEU A 216 -1.48 -1.75 13.03
N LEU A 217 -1.97 -0.53 12.87
CA LEU A 217 -1.66 0.61 13.73
C LEU A 217 -2.13 0.35 15.16
N VAL A 218 -3.40 -0.05 15.33
CA VAL A 218 -4.01 -0.27 16.64
C VAL A 218 -3.33 -1.43 17.36
N HIS A 219 -3.11 -2.57 16.69
CA HIS A 219 -2.53 -3.77 17.31
C HIS A 219 -1.19 -3.50 18.02
N PHE A 220 -0.41 -2.53 17.54
CA PHE A 220 0.81 -2.12 18.22
C PHE A 220 0.61 -1.46 19.59
N PHE A 221 -0.48 -0.74 19.80
CA PHE A 221 -0.70 0.04 21.03
C PHE A 221 -1.52 -0.68 22.10
N VAL A 222 -2.08 -1.85 21.79
CA VAL A 222 -2.97 -2.61 22.69
C VAL A 222 -2.37 -3.89 23.25
N GLU A 223 -1.14 -4.24 22.85
CA GLU A 223 -0.34 -5.33 23.43
C GLU A 223 0.84 -4.79 24.25
#